data_AF-A0A0D6KNX3-F1
#
_entry.id   AF-A0A0D6KNX3-F1
#
_cell.length_a   1.000
_cell.length_b   1.000
_cell.length_c   1.000
_cell.angle_alpha   90.00
_cell.angle_beta   90.00
_cell.angle_gamma   90.00
#
_symmetry.space_group_name_H-M   'P 1'
#
loop_
_entity.id
_entity.type
_entity.pdbx_description
1 polymer ?
#
loop_
_entity_poly.entity_id
_entity_poly.type
_entity_poly.pdbx_seq_one_letter_code
_entity_poly.pdbx_strand_id
1 'polypeptide(L)'
;MYSVILSAEAEEIYASADQALAKKVVRCFEQLEQNPRFHPNIKPLKGDLAGYYRYRIGDYRVIYQVNDETNEVIVNNIAHRRDVYE
;
A
#
# COMPACT_ATOMS: atom_id res chain seq x y z
N MET A 1 5.77 0.96 15.78
CA MET A 1 4.74 0.07 15.21
C MET A 1 3.64 0.98 14.74
N TYR A 2 3.26 0.86 13.47
CA TYR A 2 2.25 1.68 12.83
C TYR A 2 0.92 0.92 12.72
N SER A 3 -0.20 1.63 12.74
CA SER A 3 -1.51 1.10 12.42
C SER A 3 -1.79 1.26 10.93
N VAL A 4 -2.14 0.16 10.24
CA VAL A 4 -2.51 0.22 8.81
C VAL A 4 -4.02 0.53 8.69
N ILE A 5 -4.35 1.59 7.97
CA ILE A 5 -5.72 2.07 7.74
C ILE A 5 -5.98 2.01 6.24
N LEU A 6 -7.10 1.41 5.84
CA LEU A 6 -7.53 1.37 4.44
C LEU A 6 -8.50 2.53 4.17
N SER A 7 -8.30 3.20 3.05
CA SER A 7 -9.37 4.00 2.41
C SER A 7 -10.50 3.10 1.93
N ALA A 8 -11.67 3.68 1.68
CA ALA A 8 -12.83 2.93 1.17
C ALA A 8 -12.51 2.21 -0.15
N GLU A 9 -11.77 2.86 -1.04
CA GLU A 9 -11.34 2.31 -2.33
C GLU A 9 -10.37 1.13 -2.14
N ALA A 10 -9.41 1.27 -1.22
CA ALA A 10 -8.47 0.18 -0.92
C ALA A 10 -9.17 -1.01 -0.24
N GLU A 11 -10.15 -0.74 0.63
CA GLU A 11 -10.95 -1.76 1.30
C GLU A 11 -11.79 -2.56 0.30
N GLU A 12 -12.44 -1.91 -0.66
CA GLU A 12 -13.23 -2.59 -1.70
C GLU A 12 -12.37 -3.53 -2.57
N ILE A 13 -11.18 -3.07 -2.97
CA ILE A 13 -10.25 -3.90 -3.75
C ILE A 13 -9.72 -5.07 -2.90
N TYR A 14 -9.41 -4.82 -1.63
CA TYR A 14 -8.95 -5.88 -0.74
C TYR A 14 -10.05 -6.92 -0.47
N ALA A 15 -11.30 -6.49 -0.30
CA ALA A 15 -12.44 -7.36 -0.07
C ALA A 15 -12.78 -8.23 -1.29
N SER A 16 -12.56 -7.71 -2.51
CA SER A 16 -12.76 -8.43 -3.77
C SER A 16 -11.53 -9.25 -4.22
N ALA A 17 -10.42 -9.18 -3.48
CA ALA A 17 -9.19 -9.87 -3.82
C ALA A 17 -9.33 -11.40 -3.76
N ASP A 18 -8.73 -12.08 -4.74
CA ASP A 18 -8.59 -13.53 -4.66
C ASP A 18 -7.69 -13.95 -3.49
N GLN A 19 -7.74 -15.23 -3.12
CA GLN A 19 -7.00 -15.75 -1.98
C GLN A 19 -5.48 -15.55 -2.11
N ALA A 20 -4.93 -15.55 -3.32
CA ALA A 20 -3.51 -15.39 -3.55
C ALA A 20 -3.07 -13.92 -3.40
N LEU A 21 -3.88 -12.98 -3.87
CA LEU A 21 -3.67 -11.55 -3.71
C LEU A 21 -3.85 -11.16 -2.25
N ALA A 22 -4.93 -11.57 -1.59
CA ALA A 22 -5.20 -11.26 -0.19
C ALA A 22 -4.03 -11.67 0.72
N LYS A 23 -3.49 -12.89 0.55
CA LYS A 23 -2.31 -13.35 1.30
C LYS A 23 -1.08 -12.47 1.11
N LYS A 24 -0.88 -11.95 -0.10
CA LYS A 24 0.27 -11.06 -0.38
C LYS A 24 0.05 -9.65 0.18
N VAL A 25 -1.20 -9.16 0.15
CA VAL A 25 -1.58 -7.87 0.73
C VAL A 25 -1.45 -7.90 2.25
N VAL A 26 -1.84 -8.98 2.92
CA VAL A 26 -1.60 -9.15 4.37
C VAL A 26 -0.12 -9.06 4.71
N ARG A 27 0.76 -9.76 3.97
CA ARG A 27 2.22 -9.65 4.17
C ARG A 27 2.75 -8.25 3.92
N CYS A 28 2.14 -7.51 3.00
CA CYS A 28 2.45 -6.10 2.80
C CYS A 28 2.07 -5.30 4.04
N PHE A 29 0.88 -5.48 4.60
CA PHE A 29 0.44 -4.78 5.81
C PHE A 29 1.35 -5.07 7.01
N GLU A 30 1.68 -6.33 7.28
CA GLU A 30 2.63 -6.72 8.33
C GLU A 30 3.98 -5.99 8.18
N GLN A 31 4.48 -5.85 6.95
CA GLN A 31 5.71 -5.10 6.68
C GLN A 31 5.53 -3.59 6.91
N LEU A 32 4.38 -3.02 6.56
CA LEU A 32 4.08 -1.60 6.75
C LEU A 32 3.90 -1.24 8.23
N GLU A 33 3.32 -2.13 9.04
CA GLU A 33 3.20 -1.95 10.49
C GLU A 33 4.57 -1.81 11.16
N GLN A 34 5.59 -2.49 10.63
CA GLN A 34 6.93 -2.50 11.22
C GLN A 34 7.86 -1.45 10.61
N ASN A 35 7.97 -1.42 9.28
CA ASN A 35 8.89 -0.55 8.55
C ASN A 35 8.24 -0.04 7.26
N PRO A 36 7.37 0.98 7.34
CA PRO A 36 6.60 1.45 6.20
C PRO A 36 7.43 2.22 5.17
N ARG A 37 8.72 2.50 5.43
CA ARG A 37 9.59 3.22 4.49
C ARG A 37 10.75 2.38 3.95
N PHE A 38 10.99 1.21 4.53
CA PHE A 38 12.18 0.42 4.23
C PHE A 38 11.84 -1.05 3.94
N HIS A 39 11.84 -1.39 2.65
CA HIS A 39 11.74 -2.74 2.14
C HIS A 39 12.11 -2.71 0.63
N PRO A 40 12.69 -3.77 0.04
CA PRO A 40 13.05 -3.78 -1.38
C PRO A 40 11.89 -3.47 -2.36
N ASN A 41 10.66 -3.78 -1.94
CA ASN A 41 9.45 -3.51 -2.73
C ASN A 41 8.87 -2.10 -2.54
N ILE A 42 9.38 -1.33 -1.58
CA ILE A 42 8.93 0.03 -1.27
C ILE A 42 9.76 1.03 -2.07
N LYS A 43 9.09 1.99 -2.71
CA LYS A 43 9.75 3.17 -3.28
C LYS A 43 8.94 4.42 -2.96
N PRO A 44 9.58 5.54 -2.58
CA PRO A 44 8.89 6.83 -2.52
C PRO A 44 8.46 7.24 -3.92
N LEU A 45 7.28 7.82 -4.01
CA LEU A 45 6.80 8.47 -5.22
C LEU A 45 7.38 9.89 -5.32
N LYS A 46 7.30 10.48 -6.51
CA LYS A 46 7.91 11.76 -6.87
C LYS A 46 6.89 12.64 -7.58
N GLY A 47 7.20 13.93 -7.72
CA GLY A 47 6.32 14.92 -8.36
C GLY A 47 5.10 15.20 -7.49
N ASP A 48 3.91 15.23 -8.09
CA ASP A 48 2.65 15.52 -7.41
C ASP A 48 2.29 14.50 -6.32
N LEU A 49 2.89 13.31 -6.37
CA LEU A 49 2.75 12.27 -5.35
C LEU A 49 3.92 12.22 -4.37
N ALA A 50 4.72 13.29 -4.25
CA ALA A 50 5.73 13.38 -3.21
C ALA A 50 5.09 13.26 -1.81
N GLY A 51 5.70 12.46 -0.94
CA GLY A 51 5.15 12.10 0.37
C GLY A 51 4.40 10.75 0.38
N TYR A 52 3.98 10.26 -0.78
CA TYR A 52 3.45 8.91 -0.94
C TYR A 52 4.55 7.89 -1.22
N TYR A 53 4.23 6.64 -0.95
CA TYR A 53 5.04 5.47 -1.20
C TYR A 53 4.26 4.45 -2.00
N ARG A 54 5.00 3.60 -2.70
CA ARG A 54 4.47 2.46 -3.41
C ARG A 54 5.13 1.18 -2.94
N TYR A 55 4.33 0.23 -2.47
CA TYR A 55 4.74 -1.16 -2.25
C TYR A 55 4.37 -2.01 -3.46
N ARG A 56 5.34 -2.71 -4.06
CA ARG A 56 5.08 -3.64 -5.18
C ARG A 56 4.77 -5.05 -4.69
N ILE A 57 3.64 -5.60 -5.15
CA ILE A 57 3.20 -6.97 -4.88
C ILE A 57 3.00 -7.72 -6.22
N GLY A 58 4.08 -8.22 -6.79
CA GLY A 58 4.05 -8.83 -8.13
C GLY A 58 3.55 -7.83 -9.19
N ASP A 59 2.32 -8.06 -9.65
CA ASP A 59 1.62 -7.21 -10.62
C ASP A 59 0.70 -6.18 -9.98
N TYR A 60 0.60 -6.11 -8.64
CA TYR A 60 -0.16 -5.07 -7.93
C TYR A 60 0.76 -4.04 -7.27
N ARG A 61 0.21 -2.85 -7.01
CA ARG A 61 0.87 -1.73 -6.34
C ARG A 61 -0.05 -1.21 -5.24
N VAL A 62 0.48 -1.19 -4.01
CA VAL A 62 -0.17 -0.53 -2.88
C VAL A 62 0.39 0.88 -2.77
N ILE A 63 -0.47 1.88 -2.92
CA ILE A 63 -0.12 3.29 -2.73
C ILE A 63 -0.54 3.70 -1.33
N TYR A 64 0.37 4.29 -0.58
CA TYR A 64 0.11 4.68 0.80
C TYR A 64 0.93 5.90 1.21
N GLN A 65 0.53 6.51 2.30
CA GLN A 65 1.28 7.56 2.99
C GLN A 65 1.52 7.16 4.45
N VAL A 66 2.51 7.79 5.07
CA VAL A 66 2.88 7.51 6.46
C VAL A 66 2.69 8.78 7.28
N ASN A 67 1.85 8.70 8.30
CA ASN A 67 1.67 9.76 9.29
C ASN A 67 2.43 9.39 10.56
N ASP A 68 3.57 10.05 10.80
CA ASP A 68 4.38 9.80 11.99
C ASP A 68 3.79 10.42 13.26
N GLU A 69 2.91 11.41 13.14
CA GLU A 69 2.26 12.04 14.31
C GLU A 69 1.28 11.08 14.97
N THR A 70 0.55 10.30 14.16
CA THR A 70 -0.44 9.32 14.64
C THR A 70 0.07 7.88 14.62
N ASN A 71 1.29 7.64 14.12
CA ASN A 71 1.80 6.31 13.81
C ASN A 71 0.85 5.51 12.90
N GLU A 72 0.35 6.14 11.84
CA GLU A 72 -0.58 5.50 10.89
C GLU A 72 0.04 5.36 9.51
N VAL A 73 -0.32 4.26 8.84
CA VAL A 73 -0.06 4.03 7.43
C VAL A 73 -1.40 3.99 6.72
N ILE A 74 -1.67 5.02 5.92
CA ILE A 74 -2.94 5.16 5.22
C ILE A 74 -2.75 4.61 3.82
N VAL A 75 -3.40 3.48 3.52
CA VAL A 75 -3.39 2.84 2.22
C VAL A 75 -4.50 3.45 1.36
N ASN A 76 -4.09 4.22 0.35
CA ASN A 76 -4.97 4.97 -0.54
C ASN A 76 -5.52 4.12 -1.68
N ASN A 77 -4.74 3.16 -2.17
CA ASN A 77 -5.17 2.34 -3.31
C ASN A 77 -4.37 1.03 -3.41
N ILE A 78 -4.97 0.00 -3.98
CA ILE A 78 -4.35 -1.29 -4.35
C ILE A 78 -4.61 -1.54 -5.84
N ALA A 79 -3.78 -1.01 -6.72
CA ALA A 79 -4.02 -1.07 -8.16
C ALA A 79 -3.23 -2.19 -8.85
N HIS A 80 -3.84 -2.87 -9.82
CA HIS A 80 -3.10 -3.75 -10.71
C HIS A 80 -2.23 -2.92 -11.67
N ARG A 81 -1.08 -3.44 -12.10
CA ARG A 81 -0.08 -2.71 -12.90
C ARG A 81 -0.62 -2.20 -14.24
N ARG A 82 -1.68 -2.86 -14.75
CA ARG A 82 -2.34 -2.54 -16.02
C ARG A 82 -3.32 -1.38 -15.87
N ASP A 83 -3.78 -1.11 -14.65
CA ASP A 83 -4.80 -0.10 -14.37
C ASP A 83 -4.16 1.23 -13.95
N VAL A 84 -2.87 1.41 -14.27
CA VAL A 84 -2.08 2.58 -13.83
C VAL A 84 -2.01 3.69 -14.89
N TYR A 85 -2.62 3.50 -16.06
CA TYR A 85 -2.79 4.55 -17.07
C TYR A 85 -4.10 4.35 -17.84
N GLU A 86 -5.18 4.93 -17.31
CA GLU A 86 -6.10 5.73 -18.13
C GLU A 86 -5.92 7.20 -17.74
#